data_AF-A0A077ZNJ8-F1
#
_entry.id   AF-A0A077ZNJ8-F1
#
_cell.length_a   1.000
_cell.length_b   1.000
_cell.length_c   1.000
_cell.angle_alpha   90.00
_cell.angle_beta   90.00
_cell.angle_gamma   90.00
#
_symmetry.space_group_name_H-M   'P 1'
#
loop_
_entity.id
_entity.type
_entity.pdbx_description
1 polymer ?
#
loop_
_entity_poly.entity_id
_entity_poly.type
_entity_poly.pdbx_seq_one_letter_code
_entity_poly.pdbx_strand_id
1 'polypeptide(L)'
;MLIVDSVSCGIQQVTVIFVPAELLIRVPVFNNTVHFEILRLKQLRYFTRVYPTYDFACPIVDSIEGVTHALRTTEYHDRDEQYYTILEALNLRKPYIYEYSRLNLMNTVMSKRKLTWLVTEGVVEDWSDPRLPTVRGVLRRGMTVEGLKQFIVAQGSSKAVVMMDWNKLWAFNRKARKASAVIDPVAPRFIALCKENLVPLFINDDQHERKQVAKHPKNPEVGERPMLYGPKVLIEQVDANLLENGATVTLVNWGNIVITDVTRSVDGNVTSVKARLNLENTNYKNTLKFTWLAETEDAEMVLVVASQFDNVISKAQLGKNEDFKDYVCYDSRHNFEMLGEAAMRNIQKGDIVQLQRKGFFICDQPYCEKDPYTGRPFPLVLFDVPGGHEKELPTGLTSSQKKIESPKITNKVTLL
;
A
#
# COMPACT_ATOMS: atom_id res chain seq x y z
N MET A 1 -7.32 -14.94 6.47
CA MET A 1 -6.08 -15.45 7.09
C MET A 1 -5.00 -14.40 6.91
N LEU A 2 -4.73 -13.66 7.98
CA LEU A 2 -3.62 -12.73 8.09
C LEU A 2 -2.85 -13.19 9.32
N ILE A 3 -1.54 -13.32 9.17
CA ILE A 3 -0.66 -13.91 10.18
C ILE A 3 -0.69 -12.99 11.41
N VAL A 4 -1.31 -13.49 12.49
CA VAL A 4 -1.19 -12.92 13.83
C VAL A 4 -0.19 -13.81 14.57
N ASP A 5 0.81 -13.16 15.14
CA ASP A 5 2.03 -13.73 15.68
C ASP A 5 1.83 -14.94 16.62
N SER A 6 2.71 -15.94 16.47
CA SER A 6 3.14 -16.77 17.58
C SER A 6 4.66 -16.84 17.62
N VAL A 7 5.17 -16.67 18.84
CA VAL A 7 6.56 -16.51 19.27
C VAL A 7 7.29 -17.87 19.25
N SER A 8 8.54 -17.90 18.76
CA SER A 8 9.71 -18.63 19.34
C SER A 8 10.78 -18.87 18.25
N CYS A 9 11.97 -18.26 18.35
CA CYS A 9 13.15 -18.73 19.10
C CYS A 9 13.74 -20.01 18.49
N GLY A 10 14.92 -19.85 17.87
CA GLY A 10 15.69 -20.93 17.29
C GLY A 10 16.44 -21.76 18.34
N ILE A 11 16.89 -22.92 17.85
CA ILE A 11 17.77 -23.96 18.43
C ILE A 11 17.00 -25.29 18.47
N GLN A 12 17.54 -26.31 17.79
CA GLN A 12 17.64 -27.66 18.36
C GLN A 12 18.62 -28.53 17.56
N GLN A 13 19.72 -28.88 18.21
CA GLN A 13 20.36 -30.19 18.03
C GLN A 13 19.35 -31.25 18.51
N VAL A 14 19.12 -32.30 17.72
CA VAL A 14 18.27 -33.44 18.09
C VAL A 14 19.18 -34.61 18.42
N THR A 15 19.13 -35.07 19.68
CA THR A 15 19.72 -36.33 20.14
C THR A 15 18.63 -37.41 20.12
N VAL A 16 18.89 -38.54 19.45
CA VAL A 16 17.99 -39.70 19.34
C VAL A 16 18.33 -40.71 20.43
N ILE A 17 17.34 -41.19 21.18
CA ILE A 17 17.47 -42.30 22.15
C ILE A 17 16.50 -43.41 21.72
N PHE A 18 17.00 -44.66 21.69
CA PHE A 18 16.24 -45.86 21.35
C PHE A 18 15.48 -46.42 22.57
N VAL A 19 14.24 -46.89 22.37
CA VAL A 19 13.43 -47.59 23.39
C VAL A 19 13.04 -48.99 22.87
N PRO A 20 12.92 -50.02 23.74
CA PRO A 20 12.78 -51.43 23.33
C PRO A 20 11.43 -51.73 22.66
N ALA A 21 11.42 -52.76 21.80
CA ALA A 21 10.40 -53.07 20.79
C ALA A 21 8.98 -53.41 21.28
N GLU A 22 8.70 -53.42 22.58
CA GLU A 22 7.42 -53.91 23.13
C GLU A 22 6.39 -52.80 23.44
N LEU A 23 6.75 -51.52 23.28
CA LEU A 23 5.83 -50.37 23.46
C LEU A 23 5.49 -49.64 22.14
N LEU A 24 5.76 -50.27 20.99
CA LEU A 24 5.32 -49.81 19.67
C LEU A 24 3.80 -50.01 19.53
N ILE A 25 3.02 -49.18 20.22
CA ILE A 25 1.67 -48.85 19.76
C ILE A 25 1.88 -48.36 18.33
N ARG A 26 1.29 -49.10 17.38
CA ARG A 26 1.27 -48.83 15.95
C ARG A 26 0.70 -47.43 15.68
N VAL A 27 1.52 -46.40 15.79
CA VAL A 27 1.28 -45.13 15.11
C VAL A 27 2.05 -45.25 13.81
N PRO A 28 1.38 -45.43 12.66
CA PRO A 28 2.08 -45.57 11.40
C PRO A 28 2.96 -44.34 11.17
N VAL A 29 4.24 -44.59 10.90
CA VAL A 29 5.19 -43.56 10.46
C VAL A 29 4.74 -43.13 9.07
N PHE A 30 3.93 -42.08 8.98
CA PHE A 30 3.69 -41.38 7.74
C PHE A 30 4.70 -40.24 7.62
N ASN A 31 5.55 -40.30 6.59
CA ASN A 31 6.47 -39.24 6.16
C ASN A 31 7.48 -38.68 7.19
N ASN A 32 8.32 -39.53 7.80
CA ASN A 32 9.54 -39.13 8.50
C ASN A 32 9.40 -38.07 9.62
N THR A 33 8.22 -37.91 10.23
CA THR A 33 8.04 -36.96 11.33
C THR A 33 7.99 -37.69 12.66
N VAL A 34 9.03 -37.50 13.48
CA VAL A 34 9.11 -38.04 14.85
C VAL A 34 8.24 -37.18 15.75
N HIS A 35 7.20 -37.77 16.34
CA HIS A 35 6.31 -37.10 17.29
C HIS A 35 6.72 -37.46 18.72
N PHE A 36 6.81 -36.45 19.58
CA PHE A 36 7.35 -36.58 20.93
C PHE A 36 6.58 -37.58 21.81
N GLU A 37 7.39 -38.23 22.62
CA GLU A 37 7.14 -39.30 23.57
C GLU A 37 6.58 -38.74 24.89
N ILE A 38 5.37 -39.16 25.28
CA ILE A 38 4.78 -38.81 26.58
C ILE A 38 5.14 -39.90 27.58
N LEU A 39 6.19 -39.67 28.39
CA LEU A 39 6.42 -40.41 29.62
C LEU A 39 5.93 -39.59 30.81
N ARG A 40 4.84 -40.06 31.41
CA ARG A 40 4.41 -39.66 32.76
C ARG A 40 5.32 -40.36 33.78
N LEU A 41 6.58 -39.93 33.90
CA LEU A 41 7.48 -40.39 34.96
C LEU A 41 7.43 -39.41 36.13
N LYS A 42 6.67 -39.77 37.17
CA LYS A 42 6.54 -39.04 38.43
C LYS A 42 7.78 -39.15 39.34
N GLN A 43 8.96 -39.49 38.81
CA GLN A 43 10.08 -39.96 39.65
C GLN A 43 11.48 -39.42 39.35
N LEU A 44 11.64 -38.39 38.49
CA LEU A 44 12.95 -37.74 38.30
C LEU A 44 12.82 -36.21 38.40
N ARG A 45 13.61 -35.60 39.30
CA ARG A 45 13.66 -34.16 39.62
C ARG A 45 14.30 -33.28 38.53
N TYR A 46 14.21 -33.66 37.26
CA TYR A 46 14.66 -32.84 36.14
C TYR A 46 13.49 -32.69 35.16
N PHE A 47 12.75 -31.60 35.27
CA PHE A 47 11.77 -31.21 34.26
C PHE A 47 12.50 -30.72 33.02
N THR A 48 12.82 -31.61 32.09
CA THR A 48 13.12 -31.23 30.71
C THR A 48 11.84 -30.70 30.08
N ARG A 49 11.85 -29.47 29.59
CA ARG A 49 10.70 -28.83 28.92
C ARG A 49 10.54 -29.47 27.53
N VAL A 50 9.66 -30.47 27.43
CA VAL A 50 9.27 -31.09 26.17
C VAL A 50 8.05 -30.35 25.61
N TYR A 51 8.06 -30.02 24.32
CA TYR A 51 6.96 -29.34 23.62
C TYR A 51 6.38 -30.25 22.54
N PRO A 52 5.04 -30.24 22.35
CA PRO A 52 4.42 -31.01 21.29
C PRO A 52 4.71 -30.40 19.92
N THR A 53 4.83 -31.25 18.91
CA THR A 53 4.82 -30.84 17.50
C THR A 53 3.43 -30.40 17.06
N TYR A 54 3.35 -29.61 15.98
CA TYR A 54 2.09 -29.16 15.37
C TYR A 54 1.09 -30.31 15.13
N ASP A 55 1.50 -31.39 14.46
CA ASP A 55 0.57 -32.47 14.07
C ASP A 55 0.02 -33.27 15.25
N PHE A 56 0.71 -33.23 16.40
CA PHE A 56 0.22 -33.84 17.64
C PHE A 56 -0.70 -32.90 18.43
N ALA A 57 -0.33 -31.62 18.52
CA ALA A 57 -1.09 -30.65 19.30
C ALA A 57 -2.44 -30.29 18.66
N CYS A 58 -2.46 -30.00 17.36
CA CYS A 58 -3.64 -29.45 16.69
C CYS A 58 -4.90 -30.33 16.80
N PRO A 59 -4.87 -31.65 16.51
CA PRO A 59 -6.07 -32.47 16.64
C PRO A 59 -6.64 -32.46 18.07
N ILE A 60 -5.75 -32.56 19.07
CA ILE A 60 -6.13 -32.58 20.47
C ILE A 60 -6.78 -31.25 20.88
N VAL A 61 -6.15 -30.12 20.53
CA VAL A 61 -6.67 -28.79 20.86
C VAL A 61 -8.02 -28.54 20.19
N ASP A 62 -8.14 -28.80 18.88
CA ASP A 62 -9.40 -28.61 18.15
C ASP A 62 -10.53 -29.46 18.75
N SER A 63 -10.23 -30.69 19.18
CA SER A 63 -11.21 -31.57 19.80
C SER A 63 -11.69 -31.01 21.14
N ILE A 64 -10.75 -30.65 22.03
CA ILE A 64 -11.01 -30.18 23.40
C ILE A 64 -11.72 -28.82 23.40
N GLU A 65 -11.32 -27.89 22.52
CA GLU A 65 -11.91 -26.55 22.42
C GLU A 65 -13.29 -26.55 21.74
N GLY A 66 -13.78 -27.70 21.29
CA GLY A 66 -15.11 -27.79 20.69
C GLY A 66 -15.18 -27.32 19.23
N VAL A 67 -14.04 -27.20 18.53
CA VAL A 67 -14.00 -26.83 17.11
C VAL A 67 -14.83 -27.81 16.29
N THR A 68 -15.84 -27.32 15.57
CA THR A 68 -16.71 -28.15 14.72
C THR A 68 -16.12 -28.33 13.32
N HIS A 69 -15.56 -27.25 12.76
CA HIS A 69 -14.99 -27.20 11.42
C HIS A 69 -13.58 -26.60 11.48
N ALA A 70 -12.56 -27.44 11.34
CA ALA A 70 -11.17 -27.03 11.26
C ALA A 70 -10.85 -26.57 9.83
N LEU A 71 -10.78 -25.24 9.63
CA LEU A 71 -10.50 -24.63 8.34
C LEU A 71 -8.99 -24.48 8.13
N ARG A 72 -8.44 -25.18 7.13
CA ARG A 72 -6.99 -25.15 6.85
C ARG A 72 -6.65 -25.07 5.38
N THR A 73 -5.39 -24.78 5.06
CA THR A 73 -4.95 -24.72 3.67
C THR A 73 -4.76 -26.12 3.08
N THR A 74 -4.94 -26.27 1.76
CA THR A 74 -4.75 -27.54 1.04
C THR A 74 -3.32 -28.11 1.12
N GLU A 75 -2.36 -27.34 1.62
CA GLU A 75 -0.97 -27.78 1.81
C GLU A 75 -0.80 -28.83 2.89
N TYR A 76 -1.78 -28.95 3.79
CA TYR A 76 -1.74 -29.93 4.87
C TYR A 76 -2.48 -31.22 4.53
N HIS A 77 -3.10 -31.34 3.35
CA HIS A 77 -4.02 -32.42 2.98
C HIS A 77 -3.48 -33.82 3.29
N ASP A 78 -2.19 -34.05 3.00
CA ASP A 78 -1.47 -35.29 3.29
C ASP A 78 -1.41 -35.67 4.78
N ARG A 79 -1.74 -34.74 5.68
CA ARG A 79 -1.78 -34.90 7.13
C ARG A 79 -3.18 -35.17 7.68
N ASP A 80 -4.20 -35.23 6.85
CA ASP A 80 -5.58 -35.53 7.30
C ASP A 80 -5.66 -36.90 7.99
N GLU A 81 -5.07 -37.92 7.37
CA GLU A 81 -5.06 -39.28 7.92
C GLU A 81 -4.40 -39.33 9.30
N GLN A 82 -3.26 -38.63 9.44
CA GLN A 82 -2.55 -38.49 10.71
C GLN A 82 -3.40 -37.78 11.78
N TYR A 83 -4.08 -36.70 11.40
CA TYR A 83 -4.95 -35.93 12.29
C TYR A 83 -6.06 -36.81 12.89
N TYR A 84 -6.77 -37.58 12.05
CA TYR A 84 -7.83 -38.47 12.53
C TYR A 84 -7.32 -39.68 13.29
N THR A 85 -6.14 -40.21 12.94
CA THR A 85 -5.50 -41.33 13.64
C THR A 85 -5.20 -40.95 15.10
N ILE A 86 -4.68 -39.75 15.35
CA ILE A 86 -4.40 -39.26 16.72
C ILE A 86 -5.69 -39.13 17.53
N LEU A 87 -6.74 -38.57 16.93
CA LEU A 87 -8.05 -38.42 17.59
C LEU A 87 -8.67 -39.77 17.95
N GLU A 88 -8.56 -40.75 17.06
CA GLU A 88 -9.05 -42.11 17.30
C GLU A 88 -8.27 -42.82 18.40
N ALA A 89 -6.94 -42.75 18.35
CA ALA A 89 -6.08 -43.36 19.35
C ALA A 89 -6.32 -42.80 20.76
N LEU A 90 -6.67 -41.52 20.87
CA LEU A 90 -6.97 -40.86 22.14
C LEU A 90 -8.46 -40.90 22.51
N ASN A 91 -9.30 -41.53 21.69
CA ASN A 91 -10.76 -41.59 21.86
C ASN A 91 -11.38 -40.19 22.05
N LEU A 92 -10.96 -39.24 21.21
CA LEU A 92 -11.41 -37.85 21.22
C LEU A 92 -12.46 -37.59 20.13
N ARG A 93 -13.27 -36.54 20.33
CA ARG A 93 -14.22 -36.05 19.32
C ARG A 93 -13.48 -35.71 18.03
N LYS A 94 -14.09 -35.99 16.87
CA LYS A 94 -13.49 -35.75 15.54
C LYS A 94 -14.09 -34.51 14.86
N PRO A 95 -13.41 -33.34 14.86
CA PRO A 95 -13.81 -32.17 14.07
C PRO A 95 -13.80 -32.48 12.56
N TYR A 96 -14.64 -31.80 11.78
CA TYR A 96 -14.58 -31.88 10.32
C TYR A 96 -13.47 -30.98 9.78
N ILE A 97 -12.62 -31.50 8.90
CA ILE A 97 -11.62 -30.70 8.20
C ILE A 97 -12.20 -30.16 6.90
N TYR A 98 -12.07 -28.85 6.68
CA TYR A 98 -12.39 -28.19 5.42
C TYR A 98 -11.19 -27.42 4.90
N GLU A 99 -10.91 -27.62 3.61
CA GLU A 99 -9.69 -27.12 3.00
C GLU A 99 -9.94 -26.02 1.98
N TYR A 100 -9.00 -25.10 1.91
CA TYR A 100 -9.00 -24.02 0.93
C TYR A 100 -7.58 -23.73 0.42
N SER A 101 -7.47 -23.20 -0.80
CA SER A 101 -6.20 -22.76 -1.35
C SER A 101 -5.75 -21.48 -0.67
N ARG A 102 -4.42 -21.31 -0.55
CA ARG A 102 -3.86 -20.02 -0.17
C ARG A 102 -4.09 -18.98 -1.27
N LEU A 103 -4.31 -17.74 -0.83
CA LEU A 103 -4.19 -16.58 -1.71
C LEU A 103 -2.73 -16.40 -2.09
N ASN A 104 -2.43 -16.31 -3.38
CA ASN A 104 -1.12 -15.89 -3.88
C ASN A 104 -1.27 -14.60 -4.68
N LEU A 105 -0.30 -13.69 -4.56
CA LEU A 105 -0.29 -12.41 -5.26
C LEU A 105 0.88 -12.35 -6.25
N MET A 106 0.64 -11.74 -7.40
CA MET A 106 1.66 -11.46 -8.40
C MET A 106 2.65 -10.39 -7.91
N ASN A 107 3.85 -10.35 -8.49
CA ASN A 107 4.85 -9.31 -8.24
C ASN A 107 5.26 -9.15 -6.75
N THR A 108 5.18 -10.23 -5.98
CA THR A 108 5.61 -10.23 -4.58
C THR A 108 6.08 -11.61 -4.13
N VAL A 109 6.61 -11.69 -2.91
CA VAL A 109 6.95 -12.93 -2.21
C VAL A 109 6.11 -13.04 -0.95
N MET A 110 5.60 -14.22 -0.64
CA MET A 110 4.74 -14.43 0.55
C MET A 110 5.38 -15.28 1.64
N SER A 111 6.53 -15.90 1.37
CA SER A 111 7.17 -16.72 2.40
C SER A 111 7.91 -15.84 3.41
N LYS A 112 7.74 -16.17 4.70
CA LYS A 112 8.37 -15.45 5.81
C LYS A 112 9.88 -15.31 5.61
N ARG A 113 10.56 -16.39 5.20
CA ARG A 113 12.01 -16.38 4.91
C ARG A 113 12.40 -15.32 3.88
N LYS A 114 11.65 -15.19 2.78
CA LYS A 114 11.94 -14.22 1.71
C LYS A 114 11.62 -12.79 2.16
N LEU A 115 10.51 -12.60 2.87
CA LEU A 115 10.13 -11.31 3.44
C LEU A 115 11.14 -10.82 4.49
N THR A 116 11.59 -11.70 5.39
CA THR A 116 12.64 -11.38 6.36
C THR A 116 13.92 -10.92 5.67
N TRP A 117 14.33 -11.60 4.59
CA TRP A 117 15.51 -11.17 3.83
C TRP A 117 15.36 -9.76 3.26
N LEU A 118 14.19 -9.42 2.69
CA LEU A 118 13.94 -8.05 2.18
C LEU A 118 14.10 -6.98 3.28
N VAL A 119 13.63 -7.28 4.49
CA VAL A 119 13.75 -6.37 5.65
C VAL A 119 15.20 -6.31 6.15
N THR A 120 15.86 -7.47 6.31
CA THR A 120 17.22 -7.54 6.86
C THR A 120 18.27 -6.90 5.95
N GLU A 121 18.12 -7.01 4.63
CA GLU A 121 19.02 -6.37 3.67
C GLU A 121 18.69 -4.90 3.39
N GLY A 122 17.66 -4.34 4.05
CA GLY A 122 17.28 -2.93 3.89
C GLY A 122 16.68 -2.58 2.52
N VAL A 123 16.18 -3.57 1.76
CA VAL A 123 15.43 -3.33 0.51
C VAL A 123 14.12 -2.58 0.81
N VAL A 124 13.51 -2.92 1.95
CA VAL A 124 12.31 -2.30 2.51
C VAL A 124 12.61 -1.81 3.92
N GLU A 125 11.85 -0.82 4.40
CA GLU A 125 12.14 -0.15 5.67
C GLU A 125 11.90 -1.05 6.89
N ASP A 126 10.76 -1.75 6.93
CA ASP A 126 10.38 -2.67 8.00
C ASP A 126 9.20 -3.57 7.55
N TRP A 127 8.60 -4.31 8.50
CA TRP A 127 7.43 -5.17 8.23
C TRP A 127 6.13 -4.41 7.90
N SER A 128 6.10 -3.10 8.16
CA SER A 128 5.01 -2.20 7.81
C SER A 128 5.24 -1.47 6.48
N ASP A 129 6.34 -1.75 5.77
CA ASP A 129 6.63 -1.12 4.50
C ASP A 129 5.44 -1.27 3.52
N PRO A 130 4.95 -0.17 2.91
CA PRO A 130 3.78 -0.18 2.04
C PRO A 130 3.88 -1.13 0.84
N ARG A 131 5.10 -1.55 0.46
CA ARG A 131 5.35 -2.48 -0.65
C ARG A 131 5.25 -3.95 -0.26
N LEU A 132 5.22 -4.27 1.04
CA LEU A 132 5.13 -5.65 1.51
C LEU A 132 3.67 -6.14 1.55
N PRO A 133 3.44 -7.44 1.28
CA PRO A 133 2.10 -8.05 1.35
C PRO A 133 1.65 -8.36 2.79
N THR A 134 2.21 -7.67 3.78
CA THR A 134 1.79 -7.80 5.18
C THR A 134 0.53 -6.96 5.41
N VAL A 135 -0.26 -7.28 6.44
CA VAL A 135 -1.42 -6.46 6.84
C VAL A 135 -1.01 -5.02 7.06
N ARG A 136 0.05 -4.83 7.83
CA ARG A 136 0.54 -3.51 8.21
C ARG A 136 1.01 -2.75 6.98
N GLY A 137 1.72 -3.40 6.07
CA GLY A 137 2.14 -2.84 4.78
C GLY A 137 0.96 -2.37 3.95
N VAL A 138 0.01 -3.25 3.64
CA VAL A 138 -1.13 -2.87 2.79
C VAL A 138 -2.03 -1.82 3.44
N LEU A 139 -2.23 -1.85 4.76
CA LEU A 139 -3.00 -0.82 5.46
C LEU A 139 -2.27 0.53 5.45
N ARG A 140 -0.95 0.55 5.68
CA ARG A 140 -0.12 1.76 5.59
C ARG A 140 -0.05 2.31 4.16
N ARG A 141 -0.18 1.43 3.15
CA ARG A 141 -0.34 1.78 1.73
C ARG A 141 -1.71 2.40 1.42
N GLY A 142 -2.67 2.35 2.35
CA GLY A 142 -4.01 2.92 2.20
C GLY A 142 -5.10 1.91 1.83
N MET A 143 -4.84 0.60 1.97
CA MET A 143 -5.91 -0.39 1.95
C MET A 143 -6.83 -0.16 3.15
N THR A 144 -8.13 -0.07 2.90
CA THR A 144 -9.12 -0.02 3.97
C THR A 144 -9.48 -1.44 4.42
N VAL A 145 -9.85 -1.59 5.69
CA VAL A 145 -10.34 -2.86 6.21
C VAL A 145 -11.57 -3.35 5.44
N GLU A 146 -12.45 -2.42 5.06
CA GLU A 146 -13.67 -2.74 4.31
C GLU A 146 -13.37 -3.19 2.88
N GLY A 147 -12.47 -2.50 2.16
CA GLY A 147 -12.00 -2.93 0.85
C GLY A 147 -11.39 -4.34 0.89
N LEU A 148 -10.59 -4.63 1.93
CA LEU A 148 -10.00 -5.95 2.12
C LEU A 148 -11.04 -7.03 2.42
N LYS A 149 -12.02 -6.75 3.28
CA LYS A 149 -13.13 -7.69 3.56
C LYS A 149 -13.93 -8.01 2.31
N GLN A 150 -14.29 -6.99 1.53
CA GLN A 150 -15.03 -7.17 0.29
C GLN A 150 -14.25 -8.00 -0.74
N PHE A 151 -12.93 -7.78 -0.84
CA PHE A 151 -12.06 -8.60 -1.68
C PHE A 151 -12.09 -10.07 -1.25
N ILE A 152 -11.90 -10.36 0.05
CA ILE A 152 -11.90 -11.75 0.55
C ILE A 152 -13.25 -12.43 0.35
N VAL A 153 -14.35 -11.73 0.60
CA VAL A 153 -15.71 -12.26 0.37
C VAL A 153 -15.95 -12.53 -1.11
N ALA A 154 -15.50 -11.64 -2.00
CA ALA A 154 -15.67 -11.80 -3.44
C ALA A 154 -14.79 -12.91 -4.04
N GLN A 155 -13.58 -13.11 -3.49
CA GLN A 155 -12.72 -14.21 -3.90
C GLN A 155 -13.30 -15.57 -3.50
N GLY A 156 -13.95 -15.62 -2.33
CA GLY A 156 -14.54 -16.85 -1.80
C GLY A 156 -13.50 -17.90 -1.40
N SER A 157 -14.00 -19.05 -0.96
CA SER A 157 -13.17 -20.22 -0.65
C SER A 157 -13.20 -21.19 -1.82
N SER A 158 -12.02 -21.54 -2.33
CA SER A 158 -11.82 -22.54 -3.39
C SER A 158 -10.62 -23.40 -3.04
N LYS A 159 -10.55 -24.63 -3.53
CA LYS A 159 -9.35 -25.48 -3.43
C LYS A 159 -8.33 -25.21 -4.54
N ALA A 160 -8.72 -24.50 -5.60
CA ALA A 160 -7.84 -24.19 -6.72
C ALA A 160 -6.87 -23.05 -6.35
N VAL A 161 -5.57 -23.28 -6.51
CA VAL A 161 -4.55 -22.26 -6.28
C VAL A 161 -4.60 -21.22 -7.40
N VAL A 162 -4.89 -19.97 -7.04
CA VAL A 162 -4.97 -18.84 -7.99
C VAL A 162 -3.91 -17.80 -7.66
N MET A 163 -3.20 -17.33 -8.69
CA MET A 163 -2.36 -16.13 -8.63
C MET A 163 -3.23 -14.90 -8.94
N MET A 164 -3.32 -13.98 -7.98
CA MET A 164 -4.14 -12.78 -8.09
C MET A 164 -3.29 -11.54 -8.36
N ASP A 165 -3.83 -10.63 -9.15
CA ASP A 165 -3.24 -9.34 -9.47
C ASP A 165 -3.60 -8.30 -8.39
N TRP A 166 -2.63 -7.47 -7.99
CA TRP A 166 -2.81 -6.38 -7.05
C TRP A 166 -3.90 -5.39 -7.48
N ASN A 167 -4.01 -5.08 -8.77
CA ASN A 167 -4.99 -4.16 -9.31
C ASN A 167 -6.41 -4.59 -8.98
N LYS A 168 -6.70 -5.90 -9.02
CA LYS A 168 -8.02 -6.41 -8.61
C LYS A 168 -8.30 -6.11 -7.16
N LEU A 169 -7.33 -6.31 -6.27
CA LEU A 169 -7.46 -6.02 -4.85
C LEU A 169 -7.66 -4.51 -4.60
N TRP A 170 -6.88 -3.66 -5.26
CA TRP A 170 -6.98 -2.20 -5.15
C TRP A 170 -8.29 -1.63 -5.73
N ALA A 171 -8.88 -2.27 -6.75
CA ALA A 171 -10.16 -1.84 -7.32
C ALA A 171 -11.30 -1.90 -6.28
N PHE A 172 -11.32 -2.92 -5.39
CA PHE A 172 -12.29 -3.00 -4.29
C PHE A 172 -12.13 -1.86 -3.29
N ASN A 173 -10.90 -1.36 -3.11
CA ASN A 173 -10.60 -0.29 -2.18
C ASN A 173 -11.09 1.08 -2.67
N ARG A 174 -11.17 1.29 -4.00
CA ARG A 174 -11.57 2.57 -4.59
C ARG A 174 -13.09 2.77 -4.60
N LYS A 175 -13.79 1.84 -5.24
CA LYS A 175 -15.25 1.86 -5.47
C LYS A 175 -15.79 0.51 -5.00
N ALA A 176 -16.29 0.43 -3.77
CA ALA A 176 -17.03 -0.76 -3.38
C ALA A 176 -18.20 -1.00 -4.33
N ARG A 177 -18.46 -2.27 -4.62
CA ARG A 177 -19.62 -2.74 -5.39
C ARG A 177 -20.95 -2.57 -4.65
N LYS A 178 -20.93 -2.20 -3.36
CA LYS A 178 -22.10 -2.06 -2.48
C LYS A 178 -22.03 -0.73 -1.72
N ALA A 179 -23.18 -0.30 -1.18
CA ALA A 179 -23.47 1.01 -0.57
C ALA A 179 -22.45 1.59 0.43
N SER A 180 -21.45 0.82 0.86
CA SER A 180 -20.31 1.29 1.65
C SER A 180 -19.31 2.00 0.74
N ALA A 181 -19.45 3.32 0.59
CA ALA A 181 -18.39 4.16 0.04
C ALA A 181 -17.05 3.87 0.73
N VAL A 182 -16.00 3.49 -0.02
CA VAL A 182 -14.71 3.14 0.61
C VAL A 182 -13.78 4.34 0.60
N ILE A 183 -13.37 4.81 -0.59
CA ILE A 183 -12.49 5.98 -0.71
C ILE A 183 -13.14 7.04 -1.59
N ASP A 184 -13.46 6.73 -2.86
CA ASP A 184 -13.90 7.74 -3.84
C ASP A 184 -15.08 8.61 -3.38
N PRO A 185 -16.13 8.09 -2.70
CA PRO A 185 -17.27 8.92 -2.32
C PRO A 185 -17.08 9.70 -1.00
N VAL A 186 -16.00 9.45 -0.25
CA VAL A 186 -15.77 10.04 1.10
C VAL A 186 -14.46 10.82 1.21
N ALA A 187 -13.48 10.57 0.33
CA ALA A 187 -12.17 11.19 0.40
C ALA A 187 -12.24 12.70 0.05
N PRO A 188 -11.79 13.59 0.93
CA PRO A 188 -11.70 15.02 0.64
C PRO A 188 -10.69 15.28 -0.49
N ARG A 189 -11.00 16.26 -1.34
CA ARG A 189 -10.23 16.59 -2.55
C ARG A 189 -9.42 17.85 -2.34
N PHE A 190 -8.11 17.73 -2.51
CA PHE A 190 -7.16 18.81 -2.36
C PHE A 190 -6.41 19.11 -3.65
N ILE A 191 -5.81 20.29 -3.73
CA ILE A 191 -4.89 20.68 -4.78
C ILE A 191 -3.46 20.68 -4.22
N ALA A 192 -2.59 19.96 -4.92
CA ALA A 192 -1.16 20.06 -4.76
C ALA A 192 -0.50 20.01 -6.14
N LEU A 193 0.52 20.83 -6.36
CA LEU A 193 1.26 20.93 -7.61
C LEU A 193 2.70 20.46 -7.38
N CYS A 194 3.30 19.77 -8.35
CA CYS A 194 4.71 19.44 -8.30
C CYS A 194 5.54 20.72 -8.24
N LYS A 195 6.52 20.76 -7.33
CA LYS A 195 7.32 21.96 -7.05
C LYS A 195 8.28 22.31 -8.20
N GLU A 196 8.66 21.32 -9.00
CA GLU A 196 9.55 21.49 -10.14
C GLU A 196 8.84 22.21 -11.30
N ASN A 197 9.48 23.25 -11.85
CA ASN A 197 9.03 23.97 -13.05
C ASN A 197 7.58 24.49 -12.96
N LEU A 198 7.22 25.10 -11.82
CA LEU A 198 5.95 25.80 -11.70
C LEU A 198 5.93 27.04 -12.59
N VAL A 199 4.82 27.26 -13.28
CA VAL A 199 4.63 28.38 -14.20
C VAL A 199 3.65 29.38 -13.58
N PRO A 200 4.04 30.66 -13.46
CA PRO A 200 3.12 31.71 -13.03
C PRO A 200 2.10 32.05 -14.13
N LEU A 201 0.83 32.06 -13.76
CA LEU A 201 -0.30 32.53 -14.54
C LEU A 201 -0.86 33.80 -13.89
N PHE A 202 -0.80 34.90 -14.62
CA PHE A 202 -1.31 36.20 -14.21
C PHE A 202 -2.71 36.40 -14.74
N ILE A 203 -3.66 36.63 -13.85
CA ILE A 203 -5.05 36.94 -14.14
C ILE A 203 -5.19 38.46 -14.03
N ASN A 204 -5.57 39.11 -15.13
CA ASN A 204 -5.77 40.56 -15.18
C ASN A 204 -7.06 40.97 -14.45
N ASP A 205 -7.10 40.74 -13.14
CA ASP A 205 -8.17 41.14 -12.21
C ASP A 205 -7.55 41.31 -10.81
N ASP A 206 -7.93 42.34 -10.08
CA ASP A 206 -7.39 42.66 -8.74
C ASP A 206 -8.08 41.89 -7.61
N GLN A 207 -8.93 40.90 -7.95
CA GLN A 207 -9.64 40.11 -6.95
C GLN A 207 -8.70 39.26 -6.08
N HIS A 208 -8.58 39.68 -4.82
CA HIS A 208 -8.07 38.87 -3.73
C HIS A 208 -9.25 38.42 -2.89
N GLU A 209 -9.58 37.12 -2.95
CA GLU A 209 -10.76 36.60 -2.27
C GLU A 209 -10.45 35.27 -1.58
N ARG A 210 -11.15 35.00 -0.48
CA ARG A 210 -11.14 33.71 0.20
C ARG A 210 -12.54 33.14 0.20
N LYS A 211 -12.78 32.02 -0.50
CA LYS A 211 -14.07 31.33 -0.52
C LYS A 211 -13.98 29.99 0.17
N GLN A 212 -15.12 29.55 0.72
CA GLN A 212 -15.29 28.16 1.12
C GLN A 212 -15.67 27.33 -0.11
N VAL A 213 -15.01 26.20 -0.28
CA VAL A 213 -15.24 25.26 -1.38
C VAL A 213 -15.47 23.88 -0.78
N ALA A 214 -16.46 23.16 -1.29
CA ALA A 214 -16.72 21.78 -0.87
C ALA A 214 -15.46 20.90 -1.01
N LYS A 215 -15.11 20.19 0.06
CA LYS A 215 -14.04 19.18 0.03
C LYS A 215 -14.38 18.04 -0.90
N HIS A 216 -15.67 17.71 -1.08
CA HIS A 216 -16.11 16.69 -2.01
C HIS A 216 -17.35 17.15 -2.80
N PRO A 217 -17.30 17.19 -4.14
CA PRO A 217 -18.34 17.80 -4.97
C PRO A 217 -19.66 17.01 -5.01
N LYS A 218 -19.66 15.75 -4.57
CA LYS A 218 -20.87 14.90 -4.51
C LYS A 218 -21.23 14.47 -3.08
N ASN A 219 -20.48 14.93 -2.07
CA ASN A 219 -20.69 14.52 -0.69
C ASN A 219 -20.50 15.73 0.25
N PRO A 220 -21.58 16.50 0.49
CA PRO A 220 -21.53 17.67 1.35
C PRO A 220 -21.11 17.36 2.80
N GLU A 221 -21.32 16.13 3.30
CA GLU A 221 -21.00 15.74 4.69
C GLU A 221 -19.50 15.78 4.98
N VAL A 222 -18.64 15.69 3.96
CA VAL A 222 -17.18 15.83 4.10
C VAL A 222 -16.80 17.26 4.52
N GLY A 223 -17.69 18.23 4.29
CA GLY A 223 -17.54 19.62 4.64
C GLY A 223 -16.82 20.46 3.58
N GLU A 224 -16.37 21.64 4.00
CA GLU A 224 -15.77 22.65 3.13
C GLU A 224 -14.34 22.97 3.57
N ARG A 225 -13.60 23.65 2.69
CA ARG A 225 -12.25 24.13 2.94
C ARG A 225 -12.07 25.52 2.32
N PRO A 226 -11.26 26.40 2.95
CA PRO A 226 -10.94 27.68 2.37
C PRO A 226 -10.05 27.52 1.15
N MET A 227 -10.32 28.31 0.10
CA MET A 227 -9.48 28.47 -1.09
C MET A 227 -9.20 29.95 -1.28
N LEU A 228 -7.94 30.29 -1.55
CA LEU A 228 -7.49 31.65 -1.83
C LEU A 228 -7.47 31.87 -3.34
N TYR A 229 -7.93 33.05 -3.74
CA TYR A 229 -8.00 33.53 -5.11
C TYR A 229 -7.18 34.82 -5.18
N GLY A 230 -6.42 35.00 -6.25
CA GLY A 230 -5.55 36.16 -6.42
C GLY A 230 -5.10 36.36 -7.87
N PRO A 231 -4.51 37.52 -8.19
CA PRO A 231 -4.08 37.89 -9.54
C PRO A 231 -2.94 37.01 -10.06
N LYS A 232 -2.22 36.30 -9.18
CA LYS A 232 -1.13 35.40 -9.55
C LYS A 232 -1.42 34.01 -9.02
N VAL A 233 -1.43 33.03 -9.92
CA VAL A 233 -1.53 31.62 -9.57
C VAL A 233 -0.38 30.82 -10.19
N LEU A 234 -0.09 29.68 -9.59
CA LEU A 234 0.88 28.71 -10.08
C LEU A 234 0.14 27.55 -10.73
N ILE A 235 0.66 27.08 -11.85
CA ILE A 235 0.24 25.87 -12.56
C ILE A 235 1.46 25.01 -12.89
N GLU A 236 1.24 23.73 -13.17
CA GLU A 236 2.32 22.81 -13.55
C GLU A 236 2.74 23.00 -15.02
N GLN A 237 4.03 22.80 -15.33
CA GLN A 237 4.57 22.92 -16.69
C GLN A 237 3.80 22.09 -17.73
N VAL A 238 3.37 20.89 -17.35
CA VAL A 238 2.63 19.97 -18.24
C VAL A 238 1.31 20.58 -18.68
N ASP A 239 0.61 21.26 -17.78
CA ASP A 239 -0.64 21.94 -18.07
C ASP A 239 -0.38 23.25 -18.83
N ALA A 240 0.67 24.01 -18.45
CA ALA A 240 1.06 25.24 -19.14
C ALA A 240 1.41 25.02 -20.61
N ASN A 241 2.07 23.90 -20.94
CA ASN A 241 2.47 23.57 -22.30
C ASN A 241 1.29 23.35 -23.26
N LEU A 242 0.10 23.00 -22.73
CA LEU A 242 -1.15 22.81 -23.48
C LEU A 242 -1.88 24.13 -23.79
N LEU A 243 -1.41 25.25 -23.28
CA LEU A 243 -2.07 26.54 -23.42
C LEU A 243 -1.73 27.22 -24.75
N GLU A 244 -2.76 27.80 -25.35
CA GLU A 244 -2.69 28.59 -26.59
C GLU A 244 -3.42 29.93 -26.40
N ASN A 245 -2.95 30.97 -27.10
CA ASN A 245 -3.58 32.28 -27.05
C ASN A 245 -5.02 32.22 -27.58
N GLY A 246 -5.96 32.79 -26.82
CA GLY A 246 -7.40 32.77 -27.11
C GLY A 246 -8.13 31.53 -26.59
N ALA A 247 -7.43 30.50 -26.11
CA ALA A 247 -8.07 29.30 -25.57
C ALA A 247 -8.86 29.59 -24.28
N THR A 248 -9.99 28.91 -24.11
CA THR A 248 -10.76 28.93 -22.86
C THR A 248 -10.42 27.69 -22.03
N VAL A 249 -10.07 27.92 -20.77
CA VAL A 249 -9.61 26.90 -19.83
C VAL A 249 -10.37 27.05 -18.52
N THR A 250 -10.65 25.93 -17.85
CA THR A 250 -11.30 25.95 -16.54
C THR A 250 -10.27 25.73 -15.44
N LEU A 251 -10.17 26.69 -14.52
CA LEU A 251 -9.49 26.51 -13.25
C LEU A 251 -10.41 25.78 -12.28
N VAL A 252 -9.96 24.63 -11.78
CA VAL A 252 -10.73 23.77 -10.87
C VAL A 252 -11.18 24.57 -9.65
N ASN A 253 -12.48 24.54 -9.34
CA ASN A 253 -13.11 25.29 -8.24
C ASN A 253 -13.01 26.83 -8.31
N TRP A 254 -12.69 27.39 -9.49
CA TRP A 254 -12.76 28.83 -9.74
C TRP A 254 -13.71 29.15 -10.88
N GLY A 255 -13.44 28.65 -12.09
CA GLY A 255 -14.22 28.97 -13.27
C GLY A 255 -13.37 29.08 -14.54
N ASN A 256 -13.99 29.61 -15.60
CA ASN A 256 -13.32 29.74 -16.89
C ASN A 256 -12.44 31.00 -16.93
N ILE A 257 -11.28 30.84 -17.56
CA ILE A 257 -10.35 31.90 -17.95
C ILE A 257 -10.13 31.85 -19.46
N VAL A 258 -9.80 33.00 -20.04
CA VAL A 258 -9.37 33.12 -21.44
C VAL A 258 -7.90 33.50 -21.45
N ILE A 259 -7.07 32.66 -22.08
CA ILE A 259 -5.64 32.91 -22.20
C ILE A 259 -5.41 34.07 -23.17
N THR A 260 -4.68 35.08 -22.73
CA THR A 260 -4.37 36.27 -23.54
C THR A 260 -2.96 36.23 -24.12
N ASP A 261 -2.01 35.66 -23.36
CA ASP A 261 -0.61 35.57 -23.78
C ASP A 261 0.09 34.38 -23.12
N VAL A 262 0.99 33.71 -23.85
CA VAL A 262 1.82 32.60 -23.38
C VAL A 262 3.27 32.89 -23.76
N THR A 263 4.11 33.18 -22.78
CA THR A 263 5.55 33.43 -22.99
C THR A 263 6.33 32.13 -22.85
N ARG A 264 7.25 31.84 -23.78
CA ARG A 264 8.10 30.64 -23.79
C ARG A 264 9.58 31.03 -23.79
N SER A 265 10.41 30.19 -23.17
CA SER A 265 11.88 30.29 -23.22
C SER A 265 12.41 29.80 -24.57
N VAL A 266 13.72 29.99 -24.78
CA VAL A 266 14.44 29.49 -25.98
C VAL A 266 14.35 27.97 -26.09
N ASP A 267 14.30 27.26 -24.97
CA ASP A 267 14.18 25.80 -24.92
C ASP A 267 12.74 25.29 -25.11
N GLY A 268 11.77 26.19 -25.34
CA GLY A 268 10.36 25.87 -25.60
C GLY A 268 9.45 25.74 -24.37
N ASN A 269 10.02 25.81 -23.16
CA ASN A 269 9.26 25.78 -21.91
C ASN A 269 8.48 27.08 -21.69
N VAL A 270 7.21 26.98 -21.31
CA VAL A 270 6.40 28.15 -20.90
C VAL A 270 6.98 28.76 -19.62
N THR A 271 7.25 30.06 -19.63
CA THR A 271 7.82 30.79 -18.49
C THR A 271 6.80 31.66 -17.77
N SER A 272 5.76 32.12 -18.47
CA SER A 272 4.63 32.82 -17.86
C SER A 272 3.41 32.79 -18.78
N VAL A 273 2.23 32.92 -18.17
CA VAL A 273 0.95 32.96 -18.87
C VAL A 273 0.18 34.18 -18.38
N LYS A 274 -0.53 34.86 -19.28
CA LYS A 274 -1.51 35.89 -18.93
C LYS A 274 -2.90 35.45 -19.36
N ALA A 275 -3.89 35.75 -18.53
CA ALA A 275 -5.28 35.43 -18.79
C ALA A 275 -6.22 36.49 -18.22
N ARG A 276 -7.49 36.41 -18.63
CA ARG A 276 -8.58 37.17 -18.02
C ARG A 276 -9.67 36.22 -17.52
N LEU A 277 -10.35 36.60 -16.44
CA LEU A 277 -11.52 35.86 -15.96
C LEU A 277 -12.66 35.94 -16.97
N ASN A 278 -13.37 34.82 -17.14
CA ASN A 278 -14.61 34.73 -17.90
C ASN A 278 -15.61 33.88 -17.11
N LEU A 279 -15.92 34.33 -15.89
CA LEU A 279 -16.75 33.60 -14.94
C LEU A 279 -18.22 33.49 -15.39
N GLU A 280 -18.67 34.41 -16.23
CA GLU A 280 -20.01 34.37 -16.83
C GLU A 280 -20.19 33.16 -17.76
N ASN A 281 -19.09 32.70 -18.37
CA ASN A 281 -19.10 31.45 -19.11
C ASN A 281 -19.01 30.26 -18.14
N THR A 282 -20.16 29.74 -17.73
CA THR A 282 -20.25 28.52 -16.90
C THR A 282 -20.25 27.22 -17.71
N ASN A 283 -19.99 27.28 -19.02
CA ASN A 283 -19.84 26.09 -19.84
C ASN A 283 -18.44 25.49 -19.65
N TYR A 284 -18.37 24.47 -18.79
CA TYR A 284 -17.16 23.68 -18.55
C TYR A 284 -17.08 22.42 -19.42
N LYS A 285 -18.00 22.24 -20.37
CA LYS A 285 -17.96 21.12 -21.32
C LYS A 285 -16.96 21.47 -22.41
N ASN A 286 -16.04 20.54 -22.70
CA ASN A 286 -14.96 20.66 -23.70
C ASN A 286 -13.84 21.67 -23.36
N THR A 287 -13.75 22.15 -22.13
CA THR A 287 -12.61 22.93 -21.66
C THR A 287 -11.57 22.03 -20.99
N LEU A 288 -10.29 22.35 -21.16
CA LEU A 288 -9.23 21.76 -20.35
C LEU A 288 -9.37 22.25 -18.91
N LYS A 289 -9.25 21.34 -17.93
CA LYS A 289 -9.45 21.65 -16.51
C LYS A 289 -8.14 21.52 -15.74
N PHE A 290 -7.62 22.59 -15.17
CA PHE A 290 -6.33 22.57 -14.48
C PHE A 290 -6.44 22.85 -12.99
N THR A 291 -5.53 22.23 -12.23
CA THR A 291 -5.29 22.54 -10.83
C THR A 291 -4.33 23.71 -10.71
N TRP A 292 -4.49 24.53 -9.68
CA TRP A 292 -3.76 25.77 -9.51
C TRP A 292 -3.63 26.11 -8.02
N LEU A 293 -2.65 26.92 -7.66
CA LEU A 293 -2.48 27.48 -6.31
C LEU A 293 -2.28 28.98 -6.41
N ALA A 294 -3.01 29.78 -5.64
CA ALA A 294 -2.74 31.21 -5.54
C ALA A 294 -1.35 31.45 -4.93
N GLU A 295 -0.57 32.33 -5.53
CA GLU A 295 0.68 32.83 -4.97
C GLU A 295 0.44 34.25 -4.46
N THR A 296 0.09 34.35 -3.18
CA THR A 296 -0.15 35.60 -2.46
C THR A 296 0.63 35.59 -1.15
N GLU A 297 0.76 36.74 -0.48
CA GLU A 297 1.44 36.80 0.83
C GLU A 297 0.71 35.94 1.89
N ASP A 298 -0.62 35.84 1.79
CA ASP A 298 -1.45 34.99 2.64
C ASP A 298 -1.45 33.51 2.24
N ALA A 299 -0.79 33.14 1.14
CA ALA A 299 -0.74 31.77 0.65
C ALA A 299 0.20 30.94 1.54
N GLU A 300 -0.33 30.44 2.65
CA GLU A 300 0.36 29.50 3.57
C GLU A 300 0.48 28.09 2.96
N MET A 301 1.08 27.99 1.77
CA MET A 301 1.28 26.73 1.07
C MET A 301 2.00 25.71 1.95
N VAL A 302 1.65 24.45 1.76
CA VAL A 302 2.12 23.33 2.57
C VAL A 302 3.15 22.56 1.77
N LEU A 303 4.31 22.29 2.34
CA LEU A 303 5.26 21.39 1.70
C LEU A 303 4.73 19.96 1.83
N VAL A 304 4.58 19.30 0.68
CA VAL A 304 4.05 17.93 0.57
C VAL A 304 5.10 17.05 -0.12
N VAL A 305 5.30 15.85 0.40
CA VAL A 305 6.08 14.80 -0.25
C VAL A 305 5.13 13.66 -0.61
N ALA A 306 4.81 13.53 -1.89
CA ALA A 306 4.03 12.42 -2.42
C ALA A 306 4.97 11.27 -2.77
N SER A 307 4.87 10.15 -2.08
CA SER A 307 5.65 8.93 -2.36
C SER A 307 4.81 7.98 -3.21
N GLN A 308 5.35 7.65 -4.38
CA GLN A 308 4.87 6.57 -5.24
C GLN A 308 5.65 5.29 -4.98
N PHE A 309 4.99 4.14 -5.08
CA PHE A 309 5.68 2.86 -4.92
C PHE A 309 5.36 1.89 -6.07
N ASP A 310 6.38 1.16 -6.46
CA ASP A 310 6.34 0.04 -7.39
C ASP A 310 6.41 -1.29 -6.63
N ASN A 311 6.19 -2.37 -7.37
CA ASN A 311 6.33 -3.71 -6.83
C ASN A 311 7.80 -3.99 -6.46
N VAL A 312 8.04 -4.54 -5.27
CA VAL A 312 9.38 -4.97 -4.83
C VAL A 312 9.93 -6.11 -5.69
N ILE A 313 9.05 -6.90 -6.32
CA ILE A 313 9.45 -7.95 -7.27
C ILE A 313 8.99 -7.56 -8.67
N SER A 314 9.94 -7.46 -9.60
CA SER A 314 9.71 -7.04 -10.98
C SER A 314 8.92 -8.07 -11.79
N LYS A 315 9.09 -9.37 -11.49
CA LYS A 315 8.44 -10.47 -12.20
C LYS A 315 7.08 -10.85 -11.59
N ALA A 316 6.06 -11.00 -12.43
CA ALA A 316 4.71 -11.34 -12.00
C ALA A 316 4.63 -12.68 -11.24
N GLN A 317 5.32 -13.72 -11.73
CA GLN A 317 5.39 -15.02 -11.09
C GLN A 317 6.81 -15.58 -11.19
N LEU A 318 7.38 -15.93 -10.04
CA LEU A 318 8.70 -16.58 -9.94
C LEU A 318 8.58 -18.07 -10.27
N GLY A 319 9.53 -18.58 -11.06
CA GLY A 319 9.72 -20.00 -11.33
C GLY A 319 10.24 -20.78 -10.11
N LYS A 320 10.09 -22.11 -10.13
CA LYS A 320 10.48 -22.97 -9.00
C LYS A 320 11.96 -22.90 -8.65
N ASN A 321 12.83 -22.73 -9.65
CA ASN A 321 14.29 -22.75 -9.51
C ASN A 321 14.91 -21.34 -9.57
N GLU A 322 14.08 -20.30 -9.55
CA GLU A 322 14.55 -18.92 -9.64
C GLU A 322 14.81 -18.37 -8.24
N ASP A 323 15.97 -17.72 -8.05
CA ASP A 323 16.19 -16.93 -6.84
C ASP A 323 15.41 -15.62 -6.96
N PHE A 324 14.60 -15.32 -5.95
CA PHE A 324 13.79 -14.11 -5.94
C PHE A 324 14.65 -12.84 -5.89
N LYS A 325 15.89 -12.96 -5.39
CA LYS A 325 16.87 -11.88 -5.27
C LYS A 325 17.22 -11.26 -6.62
N ASP A 326 17.19 -12.04 -7.70
CA ASP A 326 17.49 -11.58 -9.06
C ASP A 326 16.38 -10.68 -9.64
N TYR A 327 15.21 -10.65 -8.98
CA TYR A 327 14.03 -9.92 -9.43
C TYR A 327 13.64 -8.78 -8.47
N VAL A 328 14.50 -8.43 -7.53
CA VAL A 328 14.25 -7.35 -6.57
C VAL A 328 14.39 -5.99 -7.26
N CYS A 329 13.34 -5.17 -7.17
CA CYS A 329 13.35 -3.78 -7.63
C CYS A 329 13.78 -2.86 -6.47
N TYR A 330 15.06 -2.48 -6.47
CA TYR A 330 15.61 -1.55 -5.47
C TYR A 330 15.06 -0.12 -5.64
N ASP A 331 14.79 0.31 -6.87
CA ASP A 331 14.17 1.60 -7.19
C ASP A 331 12.64 1.50 -7.24
N SER A 332 12.04 1.09 -6.12
CA SER A 332 10.58 0.86 -6.02
C SER A 332 9.84 1.90 -5.18
N ARG A 333 10.49 3.00 -4.81
CA ARG A 333 9.86 4.13 -4.11
C ARG A 333 10.36 5.44 -4.73
N HIS A 334 9.45 6.24 -5.27
CA HIS A 334 9.77 7.52 -5.89
C HIS A 334 9.07 8.64 -5.13
N ASN A 335 9.83 9.58 -4.60
CA ASN A 335 9.29 10.69 -3.83
C ASN A 335 9.23 11.94 -4.72
N PHE A 336 8.13 12.68 -4.64
CA PHE A 336 7.91 13.90 -5.39
C PHE A 336 7.60 15.05 -4.44
N GLU A 337 8.39 16.12 -4.53
CA GLU A 337 8.15 17.35 -3.79
C GLU A 337 7.04 18.17 -4.44
N MET A 338 6.10 18.63 -3.62
CA MET A 338 4.91 19.33 -4.05
C MET A 338 4.61 20.51 -3.13
N LEU A 339 3.92 21.51 -3.67
CA LEU A 339 3.25 22.55 -2.91
C LEU A 339 1.77 22.21 -2.84
N GLY A 340 1.22 22.10 -1.63
CA GLY A 340 -0.18 21.89 -1.35
C GLY A 340 -0.86 23.17 -0.88
N GLU A 341 -2.18 23.24 -1.02
CA GLU A 341 -2.96 24.35 -0.44
C GLU A 341 -2.99 24.32 1.09
N ALA A 342 -3.18 25.49 1.71
CA ALA A 342 -3.09 25.68 3.17
C ALA A 342 -3.97 24.70 3.99
N ALA A 343 -5.15 24.34 3.48
CA ALA A 343 -6.07 23.42 4.15
C ALA A 343 -5.48 22.02 4.39
N MET A 344 -4.42 21.63 3.67
CA MET A 344 -3.72 20.37 3.85
C MET A 344 -2.94 20.27 5.17
N ARG A 345 -2.68 21.39 5.88
CA ARG A 345 -2.08 21.39 7.23
C ARG A 345 -2.89 20.58 8.24
N ASN A 346 -4.19 20.47 8.02
CA ASN A 346 -5.10 19.79 8.93
C ASN A 346 -5.22 18.29 8.70
N ILE A 347 -4.58 17.74 7.65
CA ILE A 347 -4.61 16.31 7.34
C ILE A 347 -3.89 15.55 8.44
N GLN A 348 -4.54 14.52 8.98
CA GLN A 348 -4.04 13.68 10.06
C GLN A 348 -3.52 12.34 9.55
N LYS A 349 -2.71 11.66 10.36
CA LYS A 349 -2.14 10.35 10.01
C LYS A 349 -3.27 9.34 9.77
N GLY A 350 -3.19 8.64 8.64
CA GLY A 350 -4.20 7.67 8.22
C GLY A 350 -5.36 8.26 7.41
N ASP A 351 -5.49 9.59 7.32
CA ASP A 351 -6.47 10.21 6.45
C ASP A 351 -6.18 9.85 4.99
N ILE A 352 -7.23 9.44 4.26
CA ILE A 352 -7.16 9.20 2.83
C ILE A 352 -7.76 10.40 2.11
N VAL A 353 -6.98 11.02 1.23
CA VAL A 353 -7.32 12.22 0.48
C VAL A 353 -7.18 11.97 -1.02
N GLN A 354 -7.87 12.78 -1.82
CA GLN A 354 -7.63 12.82 -3.26
C GLN A 354 -6.85 14.09 -3.62
N LEU A 355 -5.70 13.93 -4.24
CA LEU A 355 -5.04 15.04 -4.94
C LEU A 355 -5.65 15.14 -6.34
N GLN A 356 -6.29 16.26 -6.65
CA GLN A 356 -7.00 16.45 -7.91
C GLN A 356 -6.04 16.28 -9.10
N ARG A 357 -6.47 15.54 -10.12
CA ARG A 357 -5.67 15.10 -11.29
C ARG A 357 -4.48 14.18 -10.97
N LYS A 358 -4.24 13.81 -9.71
CA LYS A 358 -3.07 12.99 -9.31
C LYS A 358 -3.44 11.62 -8.72
N GLY A 359 -4.57 11.51 -8.02
CA GLY A 359 -5.05 10.23 -7.48
C GLY A 359 -5.34 10.28 -5.99
N PHE A 360 -5.43 9.12 -5.36
CA PHE A 360 -5.68 8.99 -3.93
C PHE A 360 -4.38 8.77 -3.18
N PHE A 361 -4.31 9.32 -1.98
CA PHE A 361 -3.15 9.24 -1.11
C PHE A 361 -3.57 9.06 0.34
N ILE A 362 -2.82 8.29 1.11
CA ILE A 362 -2.96 8.20 2.56
C ILE A 362 -1.86 9.02 3.24
N CYS A 363 -2.19 9.72 4.31
CA CYS A 363 -1.21 10.46 5.10
C CYS A 363 -0.40 9.51 5.98
N ASP A 364 0.89 9.37 5.71
CA ASP A 364 1.83 8.61 6.54
C ASP A 364 2.38 9.47 7.70
N GLN A 365 2.66 10.75 7.40
CA GLN A 365 3.16 11.73 8.35
C GLN A 365 2.46 13.08 8.14
N PRO A 366 1.70 13.58 9.12
CA PRO A 366 1.09 14.91 9.07
C PRO A 366 2.13 16.02 8.92
N TYR A 367 1.70 17.13 8.33
CA TYR A 367 2.51 18.35 8.31
C TYR A 367 2.82 18.80 9.75
N CYS A 368 4.07 19.20 9.99
CA CYS A 368 4.48 19.78 11.26
C CYS A 368 5.23 21.08 10.99
N GLU A 369 4.75 22.21 11.49
CA GLU A 369 5.41 23.50 11.26
C GLU A 369 6.75 23.62 12.00
N LYS A 370 6.83 23.02 13.19
CA LYS A 370 8.06 22.91 13.99
C LYS A 370 8.14 21.51 14.57
N ASP A 371 8.92 20.67 13.91
CA ASP A 371 9.23 19.34 14.42
C ASP A 371 9.89 19.45 15.80
N PRO A 372 9.43 18.68 16.81
CA PRO A 372 9.89 18.83 18.19
C PRO A 372 11.37 18.47 18.39
N TYR A 373 11.99 17.72 17.47
CA TYR A 373 13.38 17.30 17.59
C TYR A 373 14.34 18.22 16.83
N THR A 374 13.93 18.71 15.66
CA THR A 374 14.78 19.51 14.76
C THR A 374 14.45 21.00 14.77
N GLY A 375 13.26 21.38 15.26
CA GLY A 375 12.74 22.74 15.23
C GLY A 375 12.40 23.25 13.83
N ARG A 376 12.48 22.40 12.80
CA ARG A 376 12.25 22.75 11.39
C ARG A 376 10.87 22.28 10.92
N PRO A 377 10.31 22.89 9.87
CA PRO A 377 9.11 22.38 9.24
C PRO A 377 9.34 20.97 8.68
N PHE A 378 8.46 20.04 9.03
CA PHE A 378 8.41 18.70 8.46
C PHE A 378 7.26 18.62 7.45
N PRO A 379 7.52 18.15 6.22
CA PRO A 379 6.51 18.11 5.18
C PRO A 379 5.39 17.11 5.50
N LEU A 380 4.21 17.36 4.94
CA LEU A 380 3.16 16.35 4.87
C LEU A 380 3.62 15.21 3.95
N VAL A 381 3.74 13.99 4.47
CA VAL A 381 4.10 12.81 3.66
C VAL A 381 2.86 12.02 3.31
N LEU A 382 2.64 11.86 2.01
CA LEU A 382 1.50 11.18 1.43
C LEU A 382 1.97 9.95 0.65
N PHE A 383 1.38 8.79 0.87
CA PHE A 383 1.65 7.58 0.09
C PHE A 383 0.52 7.34 -0.89
N ASP A 384 0.83 7.09 -2.17
CA ASP A 384 -0.22 6.84 -3.17
C ASP A 384 -1.03 5.58 -2.83
N VAL A 385 -2.34 5.66 -3.05
CA VAL A 385 -3.25 4.52 -2.93
C VAL A 385 -3.60 4.08 -4.35
N PRO A 386 -3.20 2.86 -4.76
CA PRO A 386 -3.43 2.42 -6.14
C PRO A 386 -4.92 2.39 -6.51
N GLY A 387 -5.23 2.81 -7.73
CA GLY A 387 -6.60 2.95 -8.21
C GLY A 387 -7.24 1.69 -8.78
N GLY A 388 -6.49 0.58 -8.91
CA GLY A 388 -6.95 -0.69 -9.47
C GLY A 388 -6.96 -0.79 -11.01
N HIS A 389 -6.32 0.17 -11.69
CA HIS A 389 -6.08 0.15 -13.13
C HIS A 389 -4.56 0.25 -13.39
N GLU A 390 -4.10 -0.22 -14.56
CA GLU A 390 -2.71 -0.04 -14.96
C GLU A 390 -2.31 1.44 -14.87
N LYS A 391 -1.08 1.70 -14.39
CA LYS A 391 -0.59 3.04 -14.04
C LYS A 391 -0.62 3.98 -15.24
N GLU A 392 -1.65 4.80 -15.37
CA GLU A 392 -1.48 6.11 -16.01
C GLU A 392 -0.70 6.98 -15.02
N LEU A 393 0.49 7.44 -15.44
CA LEU A 393 1.32 8.37 -14.66
C LEU A 393 0.48 9.60 -14.32
N PRO A 394 0.39 9.99 -13.03
CA PRO A 394 -0.40 11.15 -12.70
C PRO A 394 0.26 12.41 -13.26
N THR A 395 -0.55 13.37 -13.72
CA THR A 395 -0.04 14.58 -14.40
C THR A 395 1.00 15.28 -13.52
N GLY A 396 2.16 15.56 -14.09
CA GLY A 396 3.28 16.23 -13.42
C GLY A 396 4.19 15.33 -12.56
N LEU A 397 3.84 14.07 -12.31
CA LEU A 397 4.68 13.11 -11.57
C LEU A 397 5.41 12.19 -12.55
N THR A 398 6.42 12.72 -13.25
CA THR A 398 7.34 11.90 -14.07
C THR A 398 8.71 11.93 -13.45
N SER A 399 9.23 10.77 -13.01
CA SER A 399 10.64 10.67 -12.68
C SER A 399 11.45 10.99 -13.94
N SER A 400 12.42 11.88 -13.83
CA SER A 400 13.42 12.06 -14.88
C SER A 400 14.11 10.71 -15.07
N GLN A 401 13.70 9.92 -16.06
CA GLN A 401 14.32 8.65 -16.41
C GLN A 401 15.74 8.93 -16.91
N LYS A 402 16.70 9.10 -15.99
CA LYS A 402 18.05 8.68 -16.26
C LYS A 402 17.99 7.16 -16.34
N LYS A 403 18.12 6.61 -17.55
CA LYS A 403 18.52 5.21 -17.75
C LYS A 403 19.81 4.99 -16.97
N ILE A 404 19.69 4.55 -15.72
CA ILE A 404 20.80 4.00 -14.97
C ILE A 404 20.83 2.54 -15.41
N GLU A 405 21.77 2.22 -16.29
CA GLU A 405 22.17 0.83 -16.50
C GLU A 405 22.51 0.26 -15.13
N SER A 406 21.77 -0.78 -14.72
CA SER A 406 22.02 -1.51 -13.49
C SER A 406 23.48 -1.93 -13.45
N PRO A 407 24.27 -1.54 -12.43
CA PRO A 407 25.67 -1.91 -12.36
C PRO A 407 25.74 -3.43 -12.19
N LYS A 408 26.43 -4.10 -13.11
CA LYS A 408 26.81 -5.50 -12.94
C LYS A 408 27.63 -5.59 -11.65
N ILE A 409 27.05 -6.19 -10.62
CA ILE A 409 27.75 -6.55 -9.39
C ILE A 409 28.88 -7.49 -9.81
N THR A 410 30.08 -6.93 -9.90
CA THR A 410 31.30 -7.70 -10.08
C THR A 410 31.81 -7.96 -8.68
N ASN A 411 31.68 -9.19 -8.21
CA ASN A 411 32.27 -9.64 -6.95
C ASN A 411 33.80 -9.46 -7.02
N LYS A 412 34.28 -8.33 -6.52
CA LYS A 412 35.65 -8.16 -6.03
C LYS A 412 35.58 -7.53 -4.66
N VAL A 413 35.42 -8.38 -3.66
CA VAL A 413 35.93 -8.12 -2.32
C VAL A 413 37.44 -8.16 -2.45
N THR A 414 38.07 -6.99 -2.55
CA THR A 414 39.49 -6.84 -2.24
C THR A 414 39.55 -6.32 -0.82
N LEU A 415 39.98 -7.17 0.11
CA LEU A 415 40.40 -6.77 1.44
C LEU A 415 41.60 -5.81 1.30
N LEU A 416 41.45 -4.60 1.83
CA LEU A 416 42.51 -3.70 2.23
C LEU A 416 42.21 -3.19 3.63
#